data_AF-A0A968JA52-F1
#
_entry.id   AF-A0A968JA52-F1
#
_cell.length_a   1.000
_cell.length_b   1.000
_cell.length_c   1.000
_cell.angle_alpha   90.00
_cell.angle_beta   90.00
_cell.angle_gamma   90.00
#
_symmetry.space_group_name_H-M   'P 1'
#
loop_
_entity.id
_entity.type
_entity.pdbx_description
1 polymer ?
#
loop_
_entity_poly.entity_id
_entity_poly.type
_entity_poly.pdbx_seq_one_letter_code
_entity_poly.pdbx_strand_id
1 'polypeptide(L)'
;MRLFVSRYLNLQGEMDHEQDCDLKLSDGLSERLQIRKVKALTTPRVISLAKEKQQLGQFYGAEVVDMEGYALLQLFQDLAMPAVAMSVLRVISDDCYHDIPDLSSTIDLQGQLRWGTLTLGLVRQPLPAWHLIRGSLKGLTVLEHTIQNLLCS
;
A
#
# COMPACT_ATOMS: atom_id res chain seq x y z
N MET A 1 8.97 -9.31 -0.04
CA MET A 1 8.82 -8.36 -1.14
C MET A 1 7.97 -9.00 -2.21
N ARG A 2 6.74 -8.51 -2.38
CA ARG A 2 5.79 -9.02 -3.37
C ARG A 2 5.17 -7.85 -4.11
N LEU A 3 4.98 -8.00 -5.40
CA LEU A 3 4.35 -7.04 -6.29
C LEU A 3 2.93 -7.52 -6.58
N PHE A 4 1.95 -6.62 -6.50
CA PHE A 4 0.54 -6.95 -6.70
C PHE A 4 -0.19 -5.87 -7.49
N VAL A 5 -1.26 -6.30 -8.15
CA VAL A 5 -2.31 -5.42 -8.66
C VAL A 5 -3.46 -5.42 -7.67
N SER A 6 -3.97 -4.24 -7.30
CA SER A 6 -4.93 -4.12 -6.19
C SER A 6 -6.37 -3.83 -6.64
N ARG A 7 -7.34 -4.38 -5.91
CA ARG A 7 -8.72 -3.87 -5.76
C ARG A 7 -8.90 -3.30 -4.36
N TYR A 8 -9.80 -2.34 -4.15
CA TYR A 8 -9.83 -1.57 -2.91
C TYR A 8 -11.10 -1.74 -2.09
N LEU A 9 -10.92 -1.85 -0.77
CA LEU A 9 -11.96 -1.66 0.24
C LEU A 9 -11.62 -0.45 1.11
N ASN A 10 -12.59 0.42 1.37
CA ASN A 10 -12.42 1.58 2.25
C ASN A 10 -12.91 1.32 3.68
N LEU A 11 -12.12 1.73 4.68
CA LEU A 11 -12.54 1.80 6.08
C LEU A 11 -12.71 3.24 6.62
N GLN A 12 -12.70 4.26 5.76
CA GLN A 12 -12.82 5.67 6.16
C GLN A 12 -14.29 6.15 6.36
N GLY A 13 -15.29 5.27 6.45
CA GLY A 13 -16.70 5.63 6.63
C GLY A 13 -17.56 4.57 7.34
N GLU A 14 -18.84 4.90 7.62
CA GLU A 14 -19.80 4.02 8.32
C GLU A 14 -20.26 2.80 7.48
N MET A 15 -19.82 2.69 6.21
CA MET A 15 -20.13 1.56 5.33
C MET A 15 -18.90 1.12 4.53
N ASP A 16 -18.74 -0.18 4.37
CA ASP A 16 -17.71 -0.80 3.53
C ASP A 16 -17.98 -0.47 2.06
N HIS A 17 -17.15 0.39 1.47
CA HIS A 17 -17.20 0.69 0.04
C HIS A 17 -16.08 -0.05 -0.68
N GLU A 18 -16.46 -0.94 -1.60
CA GLU A 18 -15.53 -1.65 -2.48
C GLU A 18 -15.47 -0.94 -3.83
N GLN A 19 -14.25 -0.74 -4.33
CA GLN A 19 -14.01 -0.07 -5.59
C GLN A 19 -12.95 -0.81 -6.41
N ASP A 20 -13.35 -1.16 -7.62
CA ASP A 20 -12.52 -1.89 -8.56
C ASP A 20 -11.69 -0.95 -9.44
N CYS A 21 -10.47 -1.39 -9.76
CA CYS A 21 -9.67 -0.83 -10.85
C CYS A 21 -10.19 -1.32 -12.22
N ASP A 22 -9.73 -0.68 -13.29
CA ASP A 22 -10.04 -1.13 -14.65
C ASP A 22 -9.56 -2.57 -14.89
N LEU A 23 -10.50 -3.45 -15.19
CA LEU A 23 -10.25 -4.88 -15.30
C LEU A 23 -9.26 -5.23 -16.41
N LYS A 24 -9.38 -4.60 -17.59
CA LYS A 24 -8.52 -4.91 -18.73
C LYS A 24 -7.09 -4.50 -18.46
N LEU A 25 -6.90 -3.31 -17.90
CA LEU A 25 -5.58 -2.81 -17.52
C LEU A 25 -4.97 -3.65 -16.40
N SER A 26 -5.76 -3.98 -15.37
CA SER A 26 -5.32 -4.84 -14.27
C SER A 26 -4.92 -6.24 -14.75
N ASP A 27 -5.68 -6.84 -15.66
CA ASP A 27 -5.39 -8.15 -16.24
C ASP A 27 -4.13 -8.10 -17.11
N GLY A 28 -4.02 -7.09 -17.98
CA GLY A 28 -2.84 -6.90 -18.81
C GLY A 28 -1.55 -6.70 -17.99
N LEU A 29 -1.62 -5.95 -16.88
CA LEU A 29 -0.49 -5.80 -15.96
C LEU A 29 -0.15 -7.10 -15.22
N SER A 30 -1.18 -7.83 -14.76
CA SER A 30 -1.04 -9.11 -14.08
C SER A 30 -0.34 -10.14 -14.97
N GLU A 31 -0.75 -10.23 -16.25
CA GLU A 31 -0.14 -11.12 -17.23
C GLU A 31 1.26 -10.68 -17.62
N ARG A 32 1.47 -9.41 -17.97
CA ARG A 32 2.77 -8.89 -18.42
C ARG A 32 3.86 -9.03 -17.36
N LEU A 33 3.52 -8.75 -16.10
CA LEU A 33 4.47 -8.78 -14.99
C LEU A 33 4.48 -10.13 -14.25
N GLN A 34 3.59 -11.07 -14.62
CA GLN A 34 3.43 -12.37 -13.96
C GLN A 34 3.19 -12.22 -12.45
N ILE A 35 2.29 -11.31 -12.08
CA ILE A 35 1.95 -10.96 -10.69
C ILE A 35 0.48 -11.23 -10.40
N ARG A 36 0.17 -11.50 -9.13
CA ARG A 36 -1.20 -11.75 -8.68
C ARG A 36 -1.98 -10.45 -8.46
N LYS A 37 -3.29 -10.52 -8.70
CA LYS A 37 -4.25 -9.52 -8.22
C LYS A 37 -4.63 -9.82 -6.78
N VAL A 38 -4.75 -8.80 -5.93
CA VAL A 38 -5.07 -8.93 -4.51
C VAL A 38 -6.07 -7.88 -4.06
N LYS A 39 -6.74 -8.16 -2.94
CA LYS A 39 -7.58 -7.18 -2.25
C LYS A 39 -6.71 -6.33 -1.32
N ALA A 40 -6.81 -5.01 -1.46
CA ALA A 40 -6.14 -4.02 -0.64
C ALA A 40 -7.17 -3.27 0.23
N LEU A 41 -6.76 -2.94 1.45
CA LEU A 41 -7.56 -2.25 2.45
C LEU A 41 -6.96 -0.87 2.72
N THR A 42 -7.74 0.18 2.57
CA THR A 42 -7.33 1.54 2.92
C THR A 42 -7.74 1.87 4.35
N THR A 43 -6.78 2.34 5.14
CA THR A 43 -6.93 2.66 6.56
C THR A 43 -6.44 4.09 6.84
N PRO A 44 -7.02 4.82 7.81
CA PRO A 44 -6.63 6.22 8.07
C PRO A 44 -5.27 6.38 8.77
N ARG A 45 -4.58 5.28 9.09
CA ARG A 45 -3.32 5.30 9.83
C ARG A 45 -2.40 4.17 9.40
N VAL A 46 -1.11 4.31 9.70
CA VAL A 46 -0.15 3.22 9.56
C VAL A 46 -0.49 2.07 10.52
N ILE A 47 -0.49 0.84 10.01
CA ILE A 47 -0.63 -0.39 10.78
C ILE A 47 0.74 -0.96 11.09
N SER A 48 1.22 -0.73 12.31
CA SER A 48 2.59 -1.07 12.70
C SER A 48 2.77 -2.52 13.14
N LEU A 49 1.73 -3.11 13.74
CA LEU A 49 1.79 -4.41 14.38
C LEU A 49 1.43 -5.56 13.41
N ALA A 50 2.26 -6.59 13.38
CA ALA A 50 2.04 -7.81 12.59
C ALA A 50 0.69 -8.47 12.94
N LYS A 51 0.38 -8.55 14.23
CA LYS A 51 -0.89 -9.11 14.71
C LYS A 51 -2.10 -8.34 14.16
N GLU A 52 -2.01 -7.02 14.13
CA GLU A 52 -3.08 -6.17 13.60
C GLU A 52 -3.24 -6.37 12.09
N LYS A 53 -2.14 -6.43 11.33
CA LYS A 53 -2.17 -6.74 9.89
C LYS A 53 -2.86 -8.08 9.62
N GLN A 54 -2.53 -9.11 10.40
CA GLN A 54 -3.14 -10.44 10.29
C GLN A 54 -4.65 -10.41 10.61
N GLN A 55 -5.05 -9.70 11.66
CA GLN A 55 -6.45 -9.54 12.03
C GLN A 55 -7.25 -8.84 10.94
N LEU A 56 -6.73 -7.74 10.39
CA LEU A 56 -7.35 -7.04 9.26
C LEU A 56 -7.46 -7.93 8.03
N GLY A 57 -6.41 -8.70 7.71
CA GLY A 57 -6.44 -9.65 6.60
C GLY A 57 -7.47 -10.76 6.78
N GLN A 58 -7.60 -11.30 8.01
CA GLN A 58 -8.61 -12.32 8.33
C GLN A 58 -10.04 -11.77 8.26
N PHE A 59 -10.26 -10.56 8.79
CA PHE A 59 -11.59 -9.98 8.88
C PHE A 59 -12.11 -9.49 7.52
N TYR A 60 -11.28 -8.80 6.74
CA TYR A 60 -11.68 -8.18 5.48
C TYR A 60 -11.32 -8.99 4.22
N GLY A 61 -10.58 -10.10 4.39
CA GLY A 61 -10.03 -10.88 3.27
C GLY A 61 -8.97 -10.10 2.47
N ALA A 62 -8.33 -9.11 3.09
CA ALA A 62 -7.31 -8.27 2.45
C ALA A 62 -5.91 -8.88 2.57
N GLU A 63 -5.11 -8.79 1.51
CA GLU A 63 -3.70 -9.19 1.54
C GLU A 63 -2.75 -7.98 1.71
N VAL A 64 -3.29 -6.77 1.52
CA VAL A 64 -2.53 -5.52 1.54
C VAL A 64 -3.28 -4.48 2.36
N VAL A 65 -2.56 -3.66 3.11
CA VAL A 65 -3.11 -2.50 3.81
C VAL A 65 -2.32 -1.24 3.39
N ASP A 66 -3.00 -0.12 3.22
CA ASP A 66 -2.41 1.19 2.96
C ASP A 66 -3.19 2.35 3.57
N MET A 67 -2.84 3.58 3.17
CA MET A 67 -3.51 4.79 3.62
C MET A 67 -4.25 5.57 2.52
N GLU A 68 -3.93 5.36 1.24
CA GLU A 68 -4.35 6.30 0.18
C GLU A 68 -5.02 5.65 -1.03
N GLY A 69 -4.94 4.33 -1.18
CA GLY A 69 -5.25 3.69 -2.45
C GLY A 69 -6.71 3.86 -2.89
N TYR A 70 -7.65 3.73 -1.94
CA TYR A 70 -9.06 4.00 -2.21
C TYR A 70 -9.32 5.47 -2.55
N ALA A 71 -8.76 6.42 -1.77
CA ALA A 71 -8.97 7.85 -1.98
C ALA A 71 -8.48 8.31 -3.36
N LEU A 72 -7.33 7.80 -3.81
CA LEU A 72 -6.83 8.04 -5.15
C LEU A 72 -7.77 7.47 -6.21
N LEU A 73 -8.19 6.21 -6.08
CA LEU A 73 -9.10 5.59 -7.05
C LEU A 73 -10.43 6.35 -7.15
N GLN A 74 -10.98 6.78 -6.02
CA GLN A 74 -12.17 7.61 -5.95
C GLN A 74 -11.96 8.97 -6.62
N LEU A 75 -10.89 9.69 -6.30
CA LEU A 75 -10.59 11.00 -6.88
C LEU A 75 -10.57 10.96 -8.41
N PHE A 76 -9.92 9.96 -9.01
CA PHE A 76 -9.81 9.86 -10.47
C PHE A 76 -11.13 9.47 -11.15
N GLN A 77 -12.00 8.73 -10.46
CA GLN A 77 -13.34 8.41 -10.97
C GLN A 77 -14.31 9.60 -10.82
N ASP A 78 -14.26 10.29 -9.67
CA ASP A 78 -15.12 11.43 -9.34
C ASP A 78 -14.77 12.69 -10.17
N LEU A 79 -13.51 12.87 -10.55
CA LEU A 79 -13.04 14.00 -11.39
C LEU A 79 -13.53 13.94 -12.85
N ALA A 80 -14.46 13.05 -13.19
CA ALA A 80 -15.01 12.91 -14.54
C ALA A 80 -13.90 12.73 -15.60
N MET A 81 -12.89 11.91 -15.29
CA MET A 81 -12.01 11.30 -16.29
C MET A 81 -12.44 9.85 -16.62
N PRO A 82 -13.72 9.55 -16.94
CA PRO A 82 -14.19 8.17 -17.14
C PRO A 82 -13.54 7.49 -18.37
N ALA A 83 -12.82 8.25 -19.19
CA ALA A 83 -12.03 7.73 -20.31
C ALA A 83 -10.62 7.24 -19.91
N VAL A 84 -10.18 7.45 -18.66
CA VAL A 84 -8.85 7.04 -18.20
C VAL A 84 -8.96 5.72 -17.44
N ALA A 85 -8.52 4.65 -18.07
CA ALA A 85 -8.35 3.36 -17.40
C ALA A 85 -7.28 3.48 -16.31
N MET A 86 -7.60 3.08 -15.08
CA MET A 86 -6.70 3.12 -13.94
C MET A 86 -6.52 1.74 -13.32
N SER A 87 -5.28 1.40 -12.99
CA SER A 87 -4.93 0.23 -12.21
C SER A 87 -3.82 0.60 -11.25
N VAL A 88 -3.87 0.06 -10.02
CA VAL A 88 -2.83 0.33 -9.02
C VAL A 88 -1.90 -0.85 -8.89
N LEU A 89 -0.62 -0.59 -9.14
CA LEU A 89 0.49 -1.51 -8.95
C LEU A 89 1.22 -1.15 -7.67
N ARG A 90 1.45 -2.13 -6.78
CA ARG A 90 2.15 -1.87 -5.52
C ARG A 90 3.21 -2.91 -5.19
N VAL A 91 4.33 -2.42 -4.68
CA VAL A 91 5.37 -3.21 -4.02
C VAL A 91 5.15 -3.17 -2.51
N ILE A 92 5.03 -4.34 -1.89
CA ILE A 92 4.84 -4.49 -0.44
C ILE A 92 6.19 -4.73 0.24
N SER A 93 6.67 -3.71 0.95
CA SER A 93 8.01 -3.64 1.53
C SER A 93 8.16 -4.36 2.86
N ASP A 94 7.11 -4.39 3.67
CA ASP A 94 7.01 -5.08 4.95
C ASP A 94 6.01 -6.25 4.86
N ASP A 95 6.21 -7.31 5.66
CA ASP A 95 5.30 -8.46 5.67
C ASP A 95 4.32 -8.42 6.85
N CYS A 96 3.38 -9.37 6.87
CA CYS A 96 2.39 -9.49 7.95
C CYS A 96 2.91 -10.26 9.18
N TYR A 97 4.18 -10.65 9.21
CA TYR A 97 4.79 -11.42 10.30
C TYR A 97 5.70 -10.58 11.19
N HIS A 98 6.18 -9.45 10.68
CA HIS A 98 7.07 -8.55 11.41
C HIS A 98 6.42 -7.19 11.66
N ASP A 99 6.66 -6.69 12.87
CA ASP A 99 6.31 -5.32 13.23
C ASP A 99 7.22 -4.34 12.47
N ILE A 100 6.64 -3.17 12.17
CA ILE A 100 7.39 -1.97 11.79
C ILE A 100 7.34 -0.97 12.96
N PRO A 101 8.23 0.03 13.00
CA PRO A 101 8.22 1.04 14.05
C PRO A 101 6.84 1.70 14.13
N ASP A 102 6.45 2.14 15.32
CA ASP A 102 5.25 2.94 15.45
C ASP A 102 5.43 4.31 14.76
N LEU A 103 4.75 4.49 13.64
CA LEU A 103 4.75 5.69 12.80
C LEU A 103 3.50 6.57 12.99
N SER A 104 2.65 6.27 13.97
CA SER A 104 1.36 6.95 14.20
C SER A 104 1.47 8.47 14.35
N SER A 105 2.63 8.97 14.82
CA SER A 105 2.89 10.39 15.06
C SER A 105 3.93 10.99 14.12
N THR A 106 4.32 10.26 13.06
CA THR A 106 5.34 10.71 12.11
C THR A 106 4.78 11.51 10.94
N ILE A 107 3.50 11.39 10.66
CA ILE A 107 2.80 12.18 9.65
C ILE A 107 1.80 13.08 10.39
N ASP A 108 1.86 14.39 10.18
CA ASP A 108 0.89 15.31 10.75
C ASP A 108 -0.40 15.41 9.92
N LEU A 109 -1.36 16.21 10.40
CA LEU A 109 -2.65 16.40 9.73
C LEU A 109 -2.52 17.09 8.35
N GLN A 110 -1.36 17.67 8.03
CA GLN A 110 -1.04 18.26 6.74
C GLN A 110 -0.25 17.28 5.84
N GLY A 111 -0.09 16.03 6.25
CA GLY A 111 0.67 15.03 5.53
C GLY A 111 2.19 15.21 5.61
N GLN A 112 2.69 16.11 6.47
CA GLN A 112 4.12 16.40 6.59
C GLN A 112 4.81 15.45 7.55
N LEU A 113 6.05 15.09 7.22
CA LEU A 113 6.88 14.25 8.07
C LEU A 113 7.42 15.04 9.27
N ARG A 114 7.14 14.53 10.46
CA ARG A 114 7.71 14.99 11.73
C ARG A 114 9.02 14.24 11.99
N TRP A 115 10.12 14.79 11.47
CA TRP A 115 11.46 14.17 11.57
C TRP A 115 11.87 13.78 12.99
N GLY A 116 11.49 14.57 14.00
CA GLY A 116 11.81 14.28 15.40
C GLY A 116 11.10 13.04 15.94
N THR A 117 9.81 12.85 15.64
CA THR A 117 9.07 11.67 16.07
C THR A 117 9.49 10.43 15.28
N LEU A 118 9.82 10.60 13.99
CA LEU A 118 10.33 9.54 13.15
C LEU A 118 11.66 8.99 13.66
N THR A 119 12.64 9.86 13.86
CA THR A 119 13.97 9.45 14.36
C THR A 119 13.85 8.79 15.73
N LEU A 120 13.02 9.33 16.62
CA LEU A 120 12.78 8.73 17.93
C LEU A 120 12.11 7.35 17.85
N GLY A 121 11.16 7.16 16.93
CA GLY A 121 10.53 5.87 16.67
C GLY A 121 11.53 4.82 16.18
N LEU A 122 12.41 5.20 15.25
CA LEU A 122 13.46 4.32 14.73
C LEU A 122 14.48 3.92 15.80
N VAL A 123 14.92 4.88 16.63
CA VAL A 123 15.90 4.63 17.71
C VAL A 123 15.31 3.76 18.81
N ARG A 124 14.04 3.97 19.18
CA ARG A 124 13.37 3.18 20.22
C ARG A 124 13.04 1.76 19.80
N GLN A 125 12.86 1.52 18.50
CA GLN A 125 12.44 0.23 17.96
C GLN A 125 13.42 -0.25 16.87
N PRO A 126 14.68 -0.58 17.23
CA PRO A 126 15.75 -0.80 16.25
C PRO A 126 15.51 -2.03 15.37
N LEU A 127 14.93 -3.10 15.91
CA LEU A 127 14.62 -4.31 15.14
C LEU A 127 13.48 -4.07 14.13
N PRO A 128 12.30 -3.54 14.52
CA PRO A 128 11.29 -3.09 13.56
C PRO A 128 11.83 -2.06 12.54
N ALA A 129 12.66 -1.12 12.99
CA ALA A 129 13.26 -0.11 12.13
C ALA A 129 14.17 -0.72 11.06
N TRP A 130 14.96 -1.72 11.43
CA TRP A 130 15.76 -2.48 10.49
C TRP A 130 14.90 -3.20 9.44
N HIS A 131 13.81 -3.86 9.87
CA HIS A 131 12.87 -4.49 8.93
C HIS A 131 12.28 -3.47 7.96
N LEU A 132 11.87 -2.30 8.46
CA LEU A 132 11.35 -1.22 7.64
C LEU A 132 12.38 -0.73 6.62
N ILE A 133 13.59 -0.37 7.06
CA ILE A 133 14.63 0.17 6.16
C ILE A 133 15.02 -0.85 5.09
N ARG A 134 15.33 -2.08 5.51
CA ARG A 134 15.73 -3.15 4.60
C ARG A 134 14.60 -3.50 3.62
N GLY A 135 13.38 -3.56 4.13
CA GLY A 135 12.17 -3.72 3.33
C GLY A 135 12.07 -2.63 2.29
N SER A 136 11.99 -1.37 2.72
CA SER A 136 11.82 -0.20 1.84
C SER A 136 12.89 -0.10 0.75
N LEU A 137 14.18 -0.32 1.07
CA LEU A 137 15.25 -0.31 0.07
C LEU A 137 15.07 -1.41 -0.97
N LYS A 138 14.79 -2.64 -0.53
CA LYS A 138 14.52 -3.75 -1.46
C LYS A 138 13.26 -3.48 -2.30
N GLY A 139 12.27 -2.81 -1.72
CA GLY A 139 11.01 -2.48 -2.38
C GLY A 139 11.20 -1.44 -3.47
N LEU A 140 12.01 -0.42 -3.17
CA LEU A 140 12.40 0.61 -4.12
C LEU A 140 13.09 -0.01 -5.35
N THR A 141 14.07 -0.89 -5.15
CA THR A 141 14.73 -1.58 -6.27
C THR A 141 13.76 -2.39 -7.14
N VAL A 142 12.80 -3.09 -6.52
CA VAL A 142 11.77 -3.83 -7.28
C VAL A 142 10.86 -2.87 -8.04
N LEU A 143 10.47 -1.75 -7.43
CA LEU A 143 9.63 -0.75 -8.08
C LEU A 143 10.33 -0.13 -9.29
N GLU A 144 11.59 0.29 -9.12
CA GLU A 144 12.41 0.87 -10.20
C GLU A 144 12.55 -0.09 -11.38
N HIS A 145 12.94 -1.34 -11.14
CA HIS A 145 13.03 -2.34 -12.21
C HIS A 145 11.67 -2.61 -12.88
N THR A 146 10.59 -2.64 -12.11
CA THR A 146 9.25 -2.87 -12.66
C THR A 146 8.82 -1.71 -13.55
N ILE A 147 9.07 -0.46 -13.14
CA ILE A 147 8.77 0.72 -13.95
C ILE A 147 9.62 0.73 -15.23
N GLN A 148 10.91 0.42 -15.14
CA GLN A 148 11.78 0.30 -16.32
C GLN A 148 11.24 -0.76 -17.29
N ASN A 149 10.81 -1.93 -16.80
CA ASN A 149 10.21 -3.00 -17.60
C ASN A 149 8.81 -2.67 -18.15
N LEU A 150 8.18 -1.59 -17.70
CA LEU A 150 6.91 -1.10 -18.28
C LEU A 150 7.16 -0.01 -19.32
N LEU A 151 8.14 0.86 -19.10
CA LEU A 151 8.42 2.02 -19.96
C LEU A 151 9.34 1.70 -21.15
N CYS A 152 10.26 0.75 -21.01
CA CYS A 152 11.29 0.47 -22.02
C CYS A 152 10.93 -0.71 -22.95
N SER A 153 9.65 -1.01 -23.12
CA SER A 153 9.17 -2.23 -23.79
C SER A 153 7.86 -2.04 -24.51
#